data_AF-A0A7K2YFH8-F1
#
_entry.id   AF-A0A7K2YFH8-F1
#
_cell.length_a   1.000
_cell.length_b   1.000
_cell.length_c   1.000
_cell.angle_alpha   90.00
_cell.angle_beta   90.00
_cell.angle_gamma   90.00
#
_symmetry.space_group_name_H-M   'P 1'
#
loop_
_entity.id
_entity.type
_entity.pdbx_description
1 polymer ?
#
loop_
_entity_poly.entity_id
_entity_poly.type
_entity_poly.pdbx_seq_one_letter_code
_entity_poly.pdbx_strand_id
1 'polypeptide(L)'
;MDRVDENVDDLALSAEEYAAVHAAVTAVVRARAGDRTVTLGSLFERWSGIAEEVEEGYSWCAPEFDNDIWCRGALAGVWPLLPARVRAIRQPELDGIDERYRRATVGWPGRPEDEAGWWARRVPRRLEVEASEQREGDWPPGWAMLPFPKPDSVEVTCWA
;
A
#
# COMPACT_ATOMS: atom_id res chain seq x y z
N MET A 1 16.66 19.61 -37.14
CA MET A 1 17.11 18.21 -37.05
C MET A 1 16.49 17.66 -35.78
N ASP A 2 15.26 17.18 -35.94
CA ASP A 2 14.40 16.68 -34.86
C ASP A 2 14.97 15.39 -34.30
N ARG A 3 15.18 15.37 -32.98
CA ARG A 3 15.53 14.17 -32.19
C ARG A 3 15.03 14.33 -30.76
N VAL A 4 13.73 14.57 -30.61
CA VAL A 4 13.07 14.60 -29.29
C VAL A 4 11.81 13.74 -29.23
N ASP A 5 11.37 13.17 -30.36
CA ASP A 5 10.09 12.43 -30.43
C ASP A 5 10.22 10.91 -30.24
N GLU A 6 11.41 10.33 -30.38
CA GLU A 6 11.60 8.86 -30.36
C GLU A 6 11.49 8.22 -28.96
N ASN A 7 11.40 9.00 -27.87
CA ASN A 7 11.35 8.49 -26.49
C ASN A 7 9.96 8.55 -25.83
N VAL A 8 9.02 9.31 -26.39
CA VAL A 8 7.69 9.51 -25.78
C VAL A 8 6.75 8.35 -26.14
N ASP A 9 6.87 7.83 -27.37
CA ASP A 9 6.12 6.64 -27.83
C ASP A 9 6.53 5.35 -27.10
N ASP A 10 7.76 5.28 -26.57
CA ASP A 10 8.21 4.08 -25.86
C ASP A 10 7.70 4.00 -24.40
N LEU A 11 7.18 5.11 -23.87
CA LEU A 11 6.54 5.18 -22.55
C LEU A 11 5.01 5.15 -22.64
N ALA A 12 4.44 5.47 -23.80
CA ALA A 12 3.00 5.37 -24.04
C ALA A 12 2.58 3.89 -24.19
N LEU A 13 1.56 3.49 -23.43
CA LEU A 13 0.97 2.16 -23.57
C LEU A 13 0.17 2.09 -24.87
N SER A 14 0.26 0.94 -25.55
CA SER A 14 -0.60 0.66 -26.69
C SER A 14 -2.07 0.52 -26.26
N ALA A 15 -3.01 0.67 -27.19
CA ALA A 15 -4.43 0.43 -26.91
C ALA A 15 -4.71 -0.99 -26.39
N GLU A 16 -3.97 -1.98 -26.90
CA GLU A 16 -4.03 -3.37 -26.44
C GLU A 16 -3.53 -3.50 -24.99
N GLU A 17 -2.42 -2.84 -24.66
CA GLU A 17 -1.89 -2.82 -23.30
C GLU A 17 -2.87 -2.14 -22.34
N TYR A 18 -3.45 -0.99 -22.72
CA TYR A 18 -4.50 -0.33 -21.92
C TYR A 18 -5.70 -1.25 -21.67
N ALA A 19 -6.19 -1.94 -22.71
CA ALA A 19 -7.30 -2.88 -22.57
C ALA A 19 -6.95 -4.06 -21.65
N ALA A 20 -5.72 -4.60 -21.77
CA ALA A 20 -5.23 -5.67 -20.91
C ALA A 20 -5.10 -5.22 -19.44
N VAL A 21 -4.58 -4.01 -19.18
CA VAL A 21 -4.55 -3.42 -17.83
C VAL A 21 -5.95 -3.31 -17.26
N HIS A 22 -6.90 -2.75 -18.03
CA HIS A 22 -8.28 -2.59 -17.58
C HIS A 22 -8.93 -3.95 -17.25
N ALA A 23 -8.73 -4.97 -18.10
CA ALA A 23 -9.23 -6.32 -17.87
C ALA A 23 -8.62 -6.96 -16.61
N ALA A 24 -7.32 -6.82 -16.40
CA ALA A 24 -6.62 -7.31 -15.21
C ALA A 24 -7.15 -6.68 -13.92
N VAL A 25 -7.30 -5.35 -13.89
CA VAL A 25 -7.87 -4.63 -12.74
C VAL A 25 -9.31 -5.06 -12.48
N THR A 26 -10.13 -5.16 -13.52
CA THR A 26 -11.52 -5.60 -13.41
C THR A 26 -11.63 -7.02 -12.84
N ALA A 27 -10.72 -7.93 -13.22
CA ALA A 27 -10.74 -9.31 -12.75
C ALA A 27 -10.48 -9.42 -11.23
N VAL A 28 -9.63 -8.55 -10.68
CA VAL A 28 -9.18 -8.61 -9.28
C VAL A 28 -10.08 -7.81 -8.33
N VAL A 29 -10.56 -6.65 -8.77
CA VAL A 29 -11.24 -5.67 -7.89
C VAL A 29 -12.75 -5.92 -7.75
N ARG A 30 -13.33 -6.81 -8.56
CA ARG A 30 -14.77 -7.13 -8.65
C ARG A 30 -15.49 -7.46 -7.32
N ALA A 31 -14.77 -7.68 -6.22
CA ALA A 31 -15.34 -8.07 -4.94
C ALA A 31 -15.48 -6.93 -3.89
N ARG A 32 -14.87 -5.75 -4.08
CA ARG A 32 -14.87 -4.69 -3.03
C ARG A 32 -15.15 -3.26 -3.50
N ALA A 33 -15.06 -2.98 -4.80
CA ALA A 33 -15.43 -1.66 -5.31
C ALA A 33 -16.96 -1.58 -5.41
N GLY A 34 -17.58 -0.64 -4.71
CA GLY A 34 -18.88 -0.10 -5.12
C GLY A 34 -18.78 0.58 -6.50
N ASP A 35 -19.63 1.57 -6.76
CA ASP A 35 -19.76 2.26 -8.05
C ASP A 35 -18.55 3.13 -8.49
N ARG A 36 -17.36 2.91 -7.90
CA ARG A 36 -16.13 3.64 -8.25
C ARG A 36 -15.26 2.79 -9.18
N THR A 37 -14.99 3.32 -10.37
CA THR A 37 -14.07 2.73 -11.34
C THR A 37 -12.65 2.74 -10.79
N VAL A 38 -12.17 1.58 -10.32
CA VAL A 38 -10.78 1.41 -9.89
C VAL A 38 -9.89 1.21 -11.11
N THR A 39 -8.77 1.92 -11.16
CA THR A 39 -7.74 1.81 -12.22
C THR A 39 -6.40 1.41 -11.61
N LEU A 40 -5.46 0.93 -12.44
CA LEU A 40 -4.10 0.65 -11.98
C LEU A 40 -3.46 1.90 -11.37
N GLY A 41 -3.60 3.07 -12.01
CA GLY A 41 -3.08 4.34 -11.51
C GLY A 41 -3.64 4.69 -10.12
N SER A 42 -4.95 4.57 -9.92
CA SER A 42 -5.55 4.85 -8.60
C SER A 42 -5.07 3.90 -7.49
N LEU A 43 -4.67 2.67 -7.83
CA LEU A 43 -4.09 1.74 -6.86
C LEU A 43 -2.68 2.17 -6.46
N PHE A 44 -1.88 2.66 -7.40
CA PHE A 44 -0.55 3.24 -7.14
C PHE A 44 -0.65 4.51 -6.31
N GLU A 45 -1.52 5.44 -6.69
CA GLU A 45 -1.75 6.68 -5.95
C GLU A 45 -2.16 6.38 -4.51
N ARG A 46 -3.12 5.47 -4.31
CA ARG A 46 -3.54 5.06 -2.97
C ARG A 46 -2.40 4.40 -2.20
N TRP A 47 -1.63 3.50 -2.82
CA TRP A 47 -0.52 2.85 -2.13
C TRP A 47 0.59 3.84 -1.74
N SER A 48 0.91 4.79 -2.62
CA SER A 48 1.85 5.87 -2.32
C SER A 48 1.35 6.75 -1.18
N GLY A 49 0.06 7.09 -1.16
CA GLY A 49 -0.54 7.88 -0.07
C GLY A 49 -0.47 7.16 1.28
N ILE A 50 -0.74 5.86 1.33
CA ILE A 50 -0.57 5.08 2.56
C ILE A 50 0.90 5.03 3.00
N ALA A 51 1.86 4.90 2.07
CA ALA A 51 3.27 4.94 2.42
C ALA A 51 3.67 6.30 3.02
N GLU A 52 3.11 7.40 2.52
CA GLU A 52 3.31 8.76 3.05
C GLU A 52 2.68 8.93 4.44
N GLU A 53 1.43 8.55 4.63
CA GLU A 53 0.75 8.61 5.95
C GLU A 53 1.51 7.81 7.01
N VAL A 54 2.03 6.63 6.64
CA VAL A 54 2.82 5.78 7.53
C VAL A 54 4.22 6.35 7.83
N GLU A 55 4.81 7.13 6.92
CA GLU A 55 6.07 7.84 7.14
C GLU A 55 5.90 9.04 8.10
N GLU A 56 4.79 9.76 7.97
CA GLU A 56 4.48 10.96 8.75
C GLU A 56 4.01 10.62 10.17
N GLY A 57 3.14 9.61 10.30
CA GLY A 57 2.50 9.22 11.54
C GLY A 57 1.09 8.73 11.23
N TYR A 58 0.87 7.42 11.32
CA TYR A 58 -0.41 6.84 10.90
C TYR A 58 -1.43 6.95 12.03
N SER A 59 -2.59 7.55 11.75
CA SER A 59 -3.73 7.57 12.68
C SER A 59 -4.25 6.15 12.87
N TRP A 60 -3.95 5.56 14.03
CA TRP A 60 -4.10 4.11 14.17
C TRP A 60 -5.54 3.68 14.42
N CYS A 61 -6.04 2.85 13.50
CA CYS A 61 -7.24 2.05 13.70
C CYS A 61 -7.07 0.70 12.99
N ALA A 62 -6.98 -0.41 13.73
CA ALA A 62 -6.64 -1.70 13.13
C ALA A 62 -7.59 -2.15 12.00
N PRO A 63 -8.93 -2.04 12.12
CA PRO A 63 -9.85 -2.32 11.01
C PRO A 63 -9.68 -1.41 9.79
N GLU A 64 -9.33 -0.13 10.01
CA GLU A 64 -9.12 0.84 8.93
C GLU A 64 -7.79 0.60 8.22
N PHE A 65 -6.74 0.26 8.97
CA PHE A 65 -5.43 -0.07 8.42
C PHE A 65 -5.49 -1.24 7.44
N ASP A 66 -6.17 -2.34 7.81
CA ASP A 66 -6.38 -3.49 6.91
C ASP A 66 -7.15 -3.11 5.64
N ASN A 67 -8.10 -2.17 5.76
CA ASN A 67 -8.86 -1.65 4.63
C ASN A 67 -8.01 -0.73 3.74
N ASP A 68 -7.13 0.07 4.32
CA ASP A 68 -6.28 1.03 3.60
C ASP A 68 -5.19 0.33 2.78
N ILE A 69 -4.54 -0.67 3.37
CA ILE A 69 -3.51 -1.46 2.68
C ILE A 69 -4.11 -2.47 1.68
N TRP A 70 -5.44 -2.58 1.56
CA TRP A 70 -6.09 -3.44 0.56
C TRP A 70 -5.60 -3.14 -0.86
N CYS A 71 -5.31 -1.87 -1.17
CA CYS A 71 -4.79 -1.47 -2.48
C CYS A 71 -3.51 -2.23 -2.86
N ARG A 72 -2.63 -2.52 -1.89
CA ARG A 72 -1.42 -3.30 -2.13
C ARG A 72 -1.68 -4.77 -2.40
N GLY A 73 -2.73 -5.33 -1.78
CA GLY A 73 -3.24 -6.66 -2.09
C GLY A 73 -3.86 -6.74 -3.48
N ALA A 74 -4.61 -5.71 -3.89
CA ALA A 74 -5.12 -5.60 -5.24
C ALA A 74 -3.98 -5.49 -6.27
N LEU A 75 -2.95 -4.66 -6.02
CA LEU A 75 -1.76 -4.58 -6.86
C LEU A 75 -1.07 -5.94 -6.99
N ALA A 76 -0.90 -6.69 -5.90
CA ALA A 76 -0.30 -8.03 -5.94
C ALA A 76 -1.12 -9.01 -6.79
N GLY A 77 -2.46 -8.95 -6.71
CA GLY A 77 -3.35 -9.78 -7.53
C GLY A 77 -3.37 -9.38 -9.01
N VAL A 78 -3.28 -8.08 -9.30
CA VAL A 78 -3.25 -7.55 -10.68
C VAL A 78 -1.91 -7.82 -11.34
N TRP A 79 -0.80 -7.71 -10.61
CA TRP A 79 0.57 -7.81 -11.14
C TRP A 79 0.79 -8.97 -12.10
N PRO A 80 0.50 -10.24 -11.76
CA PRO A 80 0.76 -11.38 -12.65
C PRO A 80 -0.08 -11.37 -13.94
N LEU A 81 -1.17 -10.60 -13.98
CA LEU A 81 -2.06 -10.48 -15.14
C LEU A 81 -1.64 -9.35 -16.10
N LEU A 82 -0.70 -8.49 -15.69
CA LEU A 82 -0.25 -7.37 -16.50
C LEU A 82 0.68 -7.83 -17.63
N PRO A 83 0.61 -7.19 -18.83
CA PRO A 83 1.59 -7.41 -19.87
C PRO A 83 3.02 -7.16 -19.36
N ALA A 84 3.99 -7.92 -19.84
CA ALA A 84 5.37 -7.87 -19.35
C ALA A 84 5.99 -6.47 -19.48
N ARG A 85 5.71 -5.74 -20.57
CA ARG A 85 6.17 -4.37 -20.78
C ARG A 85 5.58 -3.41 -19.75
N VAL A 86 4.28 -3.48 -19.48
CA VAL A 86 3.63 -2.68 -18.44
C VAL A 86 4.25 -2.93 -17.06
N ARG A 87 4.51 -4.19 -16.72
CA ARG A 87 5.22 -4.52 -15.47
C ARG A 87 6.61 -3.90 -15.44
N ALA A 88 7.40 -4.04 -16.51
CA ALA A 88 8.75 -3.49 -16.57
C ALA A 88 8.77 -1.96 -16.39
N ILE A 89 7.81 -1.25 -16.99
CA ILE A 89 7.67 0.21 -16.86
C ILE A 89 7.29 0.60 -15.43
N ARG A 90 6.39 -0.15 -14.77
CA ARG A 90 5.82 0.20 -13.46
C ARG A 90 6.57 -0.39 -12.26
N GLN A 91 7.46 -1.36 -12.47
CA GLN A 91 8.19 -2.02 -11.39
C GLN A 91 9.02 -1.04 -10.55
N PRO A 92 9.78 -0.09 -11.13
CA PRO A 92 10.57 0.84 -10.32
C PRO A 92 9.72 1.72 -9.41
N GLU A 93 8.54 2.12 -9.86
CA GLU A 93 7.58 2.91 -9.08
C GLU A 93 7.05 2.09 -7.90
N LEU A 94 6.62 0.84 -8.15
CA LEU A 94 6.11 -0.05 -7.11
C LEU A 94 7.19 -0.38 -6.07
N ASP A 95 8.41 -0.68 -6.52
CA ASP A 95 9.54 -0.97 -5.64
C ASP A 95 9.88 0.23 -4.75
N GLY A 96 9.82 1.45 -5.30
CA GLY A 96 10.04 2.68 -4.55
C GLY A 96 9.01 2.89 -3.44
N ILE A 97 7.73 2.66 -3.72
CA ILE A 97 6.67 2.76 -2.71
C ILE A 97 6.81 1.65 -1.66
N ASP A 98 7.06 0.41 -2.09
CA ASP A 98 7.26 -0.74 -1.20
C ASP A 98 8.45 -0.51 -0.24
N GLU A 99 9.54 0.05 -0.73
CA GLU A 99 10.73 0.37 0.08
C GLU A 99 10.45 1.48 1.11
N ARG A 100 9.73 2.54 0.72
CA ARG A 100 9.27 3.59 1.65
C ARG A 100 8.44 2.99 2.78
N TYR A 101 7.42 2.22 2.41
CA TYR A 101 6.56 1.54 3.39
C TYR A 101 7.35 0.59 4.30
N ARG A 102 8.28 -0.22 3.77
CA ARG A 102 9.14 -1.10 4.58
C ARG A 102 9.97 -0.34 5.59
N ARG A 103 10.55 0.80 5.19
CA ARG A 103 11.36 1.63 6.08
C ARG A 103 10.55 2.23 7.21
N ALA A 104 9.35 2.71 6.89
CA ALA A 104 8.43 3.35 7.83
C ALA A 104 7.67 2.37 8.74
N THR A 105 7.84 1.06 8.54
CA THR A 105 7.16 0.03 9.31
C THR A 105 8.13 -0.98 9.90
N VAL A 106 7.65 -1.78 10.85
CA VAL A 106 8.38 -2.88 11.48
C VAL A 106 7.62 -4.18 11.29
N GLY A 107 8.34 -5.27 11.07
CA GLY A 107 7.75 -6.60 10.95
C GLY A 107 7.06 -7.03 12.24
N TRP A 108 6.01 -7.84 12.11
CA TRP A 108 5.33 -8.45 13.25
C TRP A 108 6.28 -9.39 14.03
N PRO A 109 6.42 -9.21 15.35
CA PRO A 109 7.23 -10.10 16.17
C PRO A 109 6.77 -11.55 16.03
N GLY A 110 7.73 -12.47 15.79
CA GLY A 110 7.44 -13.90 15.70
C GLY A 110 6.71 -14.35 14.43
N ARG A 111 6.47 -13.47 13.46
CA ARG A 111 5.92 -13.83 12.15
C ARG A 111 6.94 -13.50 11.04
N PRO A 112 7.57 -14.51 10.42
CA PRO A 112 8.44 -14.25 9.29
C PRO A 112 7.64 -13.60 8.15
N GLU A 113 8.27 -12.65 7.47
CA GLU A 113 7.79 -12.13 6.20
C GLU A 113 7.86 -13.27 5.18
N ASP A 114 6.71 -13.81 4.78
CA ASP A 114 6.63 -14.50 3.51
C ASP A 114 6.46 -13.47 2.40
N GLU A 115 6.91 -13.79 1.19
CA GLU A 115 6.82 -12.85 0.06
C GLU A 115 5.36 -12.49 -0.28
N ALA A 116 4.42 -13.38 -0.02
CA ALA A 116 3.00 -13.19 -0.31
C ALA A 116 2.29 -12.50 0.87
N GLY A 117 1.98 -11.20 0.72
CA GLY A 117 1.23 -10.47 1.73
C GLY A 117 2.09 -9.86 2.85
N TRP A 118 3.40 -9.72 2.64
CA TRP A 118 4.34 -9.15 3.60
C TRP A 118 3.88 -7.79 4.16
N TRP A 119 3.24 -6.95 3.35
CA TRP A 119 2.80 -5.60 3.74
C TRP A 119 1.79 -5.60 4.89
N ALA A 120 0.96 -6.66 4.98
CA ALA A 120 -0.03 -6.84 6.04
C ALA A 120 0.59 -7.40 7.34
N ARG A 121 1.86 -7.80 7.33
CA ARG A 121 2.58 -8.30 8.51
C ARG A 121 3.50 -7.25 9.12
N ARG A 122 3.14 -5.98 8.93
CA ARG A 122 3.94 -4.86 9.39
C ARG A 122 3.07 -3.88 10.17
N VAL A 123 3.71 -3.16 11.08
CA VAL A 123 3.10 -2.07 11.84
C VAL A 123 3.85 -0.77 11.51
N PRO A 124 3.16 0.35 11.29
CA PRO A 124 3.79 1.68 11.27
C PRO A 124 4.69 1.90 12.49
N ARG A 125 5.85 2.52 12.26
CA ARG A 125 6.77 2.90 13.35
C ARG A 125 6.23 4.04 14.18
N ARG A 126 5.42 4.92 13.60
CA ARG A 126 4.82 6.07 14.26
C ARG A 126 3.31 5.95 14.19
N LEU A 127 2.68 5.92 15.37
CA LEU A 127 1.24 5.84 15.51
C LEU A 127 0.75 7.11 16.17
N GLU A 128 -0.19 7.77 15.49
CA GLU A 128 -0.92 8.89 16.05
C GLU A 128 -2.23 8.39 16.64
N VAL A 129 -2.53 8.85 17.84
CA VAL A 129 -3.75 8.49 18.56
C VAL A 129 -4.38 9.77 19.10
N GLU A 130 -5.68 9.93 18.92
CA GLU A 130 -6.40 11.03 19.58
C GLU A 130 -6.27 10.92 21.10
N ALA A 131 -5.91 12.01 21.77
CA ALA A 131 -5.78 12.02 23.23
C ALA A 131 -7.07 11.60 23.94
N SER A 132 -8.23 11.84 23.33
CA SER A 132 -9.54 11.43 23.83
C SER A 132 -9.77 9.91 23.76
N GLU A 133 -9.09 9.22 22.85
CA GLU A 133 -9.21 7.78 22.61
C GLU A 133 -8.10 6.98 23.29
N GLN A 134 -7.07 7.66 23.80
CA GLN A 134 -6.00 7.03 24.56
C GLN A 134 -6.57 6.40 25.85
N ARG A 135 -6.54 5.07 25.93
CA ARG A 135 -6.93 4.34 27.14
C ARG A 135 -5.72 4.16 28.06
N GLU A 136 -5.96 3.80 29.32
CA GLU A 136 -4.89 3.58 30.31
C GLU A 136 -3.86 2.54 29.81
N GLY A 137 -2.57 2.94 29.86
CA GLY A 137 -1.44 2.24 29.22
C GLY A 137 -1.24 2.72 27.79
N ASP A 138 -0.01 3.03 27.38
CA ASP A 138 0.41 3.71 26.13
C ASP A 138 0.03 3.00 24.79
N TRP A 139 -1.20 2.52 24.66
CA TRP A 139 -1.69 1.62 23.63
C TRP A 139 -2.75 2.30 22.76
N PRO A 140 -2.61 2.23 21.43
CA PRO A 140 -3.66 2.67 20.52
C PRO A 140 -4.96 1.85 20.68
N PRO A 141 -6.13 2.44 20.39
CA PRO A 141 -7.39 1.70 20.29
C PRO A 141 -7.27 0.47 19.38
N GLY A 142 -7.88 -0.64 19.79
CA GLY A 142 -7.87 -1.89 19.02
C GLY A 142 -6.57 -2.69 19.07
N TRP A 143 -5.49 -2.16 19.67
CA TRP A 143 -4.22 -2.88 19.79
C TRP A 143 -4.35 -4.21 20.56
N ALA A 144 -5.19 -4.24 21.60
CA ALA A 144 -5.45 -5.44 22.40
C ALA A 144 -6.08 -6.60 21.60
N MET A 145 -6.60 -6.34 20.40
CA MET A 145 -7.13 -7.39 19.51
C MET A 145 -6.04 -8.02 18.62
N LEU A 146 -4.84 -7.44 18.58
CA LEU A 146 -3.73 -8.00 17.83
C LEU A 146 -3.11 -9.18 18.58
N PRO A 147 -2.72 -10.25 17.88
CA PRO A 147 -2.20 -11.47 18.51
C PRO A 147 -0.73 -11.36 18.97
N PHE A 148 -0.16 -10.16 19.09
CA PHE A 148 1.26 -9.94 19.39
C PHE A 148 1.51 -8.67 20.24
N PRO A 149 2.60 -8.62 21.02
CA PRO A 149 2.99 -7.43 21.77
C PRO A 149 3.49 -6.31 20.85
N LYS A 150 3.40 -5.05 21.29
CA LYS A 150 3.97 -3.90 20.57
C LYS A 150 5.49 -4.06 20.42
N PRO A 151 6.03 -3.91 19.20
CA PRO A 151 7.47 -3.83 19.02
C PRO A 151 8.04 -2.59 19.72
N ASP A 152 9.17 -2.73 20.43
CA ASP A 152 9.83 -1.62 21.15
C ASP A 152 10.16 -0.41 20.26
N SER A 153 10.30 -0.64 18.96
CA SER A 153 10.60 0.38 17.95
C SER A 153 9.38 1.15 17.42
N VAL A 154 8.19 0.95 18.02
CA VAL A 154 6.98 1.70 17.66
C VAL A 154 6.78 2.86 18.64
N GLU A 155 6.75 4.07 18.11
CA GLU A 155 6.47 5.32 18.80
C GLU A 155 4.96 5.59 18.73
N VAL A 156 4.37 6.01 19.85
CA VAL A 156 2.96 6.43 19.91
C VAL A 156 2.95 7.89 20.35
N THR A 157 2.35 8.75 19.54
CA THR A 157 2.19 10.18 19.81
C THR A 157 0.71 10.52 19.93
N CYS A 158 0.41 11.43 20.84
CA CYS A 158 -0.97 11.91 21.04
C CYS A 158 -1.11 13.32 20.51
N TRP A 159 -2.22 13.56 19.81
CA TRP A 159 -2.63 14.88 19.39
C TRP A 159 -3.93 15.29 20.07
N ALA A 160 -4.11 16.60 20.22
CA ALA A 160 -5.13 17.23 21.07
C ALA A 160 -6.40 17.58 20.30
#